data_AF-A0A4V1TMP5-F1
#
_entry.id   AF-A0A4V1TMP5-F1
#
_cell.length_a   1.000
_cell.length_b   1.000
_cell.length_c   1.000
_cell.angle_alpha   90.00
_cell.angle_beta   90.00
_cell.angle_gamma   90.00
#
_symmetry.space_group_name_H-M   'P 1'
#
loop_
_entity.id
_entity.type
_entity.pdbx_description
1 polymer ?
#
loop_
_entity_poly.entity_id
_entity_poly.type
_entity_poly.pdbx_seq_one_letter_code
_entity_poly.pdbx_strand_id
1 'polypeptide(L)'
;MRARPARGWLNIKGKQSQNGQALIYGLFMLTAGLAALFFLFNVSQLTREKTKLVNTSDAVAYSAGIMHARAMNFASYTNRALVADEVAIAQMVSLASWGKYLLQHGQSAIGLGCDPQRYYGIFAEPVAEGMFVYAPVCESLGYGYRYNVLERTNTAIQKIGQAVVIASEVSKTVLKASQAVMMGSIGVARRAVMQDVAEANYANDGNIKVDEIPLRDTFFAYNGSPIMHYYRGEERGRMRDLVVNVVNKDRFVAARNWGDTATIPEPSCLVVGVYHNYVNRTGGTQLMGFDEWQAQDQATYYRRWLRVRRFSLPSCRTSGQTLGTGSQRATTGSTTSSSSDDWKYSGIPSYAELSQDALKDPDPRAQFVIRVLRESAQTRTSDGRSAIHTTPRLNDYQSGVPTDLASGKSVYVGLSASETFFERPVGRADGNKELASLFNPYWQTHLMEVPADVRAAAQALQGAVSP
;
A
#
# COMPACT_ATOMS: atom_id res chain seq x y z
N MET A 1 -50.64 114.29 53.39
CA MET A 1 -49.69 113.99 52.28
C MET A 1 -49.87 112.55 51.86
N ARG A 2 -49.98 112.32 50.53
CA ARG A 2 -50.04 110.99 49.88
C ARG A 2 -48.72 110.22 50.06
N ALA A 3 -48.79 108.89 50.15
CA ALA A 3 -48.11 107.98 49.21
C ALA A 3 -48.52 106.51 49.46
N ARG A 4 -48.93 105.80 48.40
CA ARG A 4 -49.03 104.34 48.33
C ARG A 4 -47.75 103.78 47.67
N PRO A 5 -47.30 102.57 48.04
CA PRO A 5 -46.71 101.63 47.08
C PRO A 5 -47.45 100.27 47.16
N ALA A 6 -48.08 99.82 46.07
CA ALA A 6 -47.54 98.98 44.99
C ALA A 6 -47.57 97.47 45.32
N ARG A 7 -48.53 96.76 44.71
CA ARG A 7 -48.72 95.31 44.74
C ARG A 7 -47.62 94.62 43.91
N GLY A 8 -46.78 93.80 44.55
CA GLY A 8 -45.94 92.81 43.88
C GLY A 8 -46.69 91.47 43.77
N TRP A 9 -46.91 91.00 42.55
CA TRP A 9 -47.54 89.71 42.27
C TRP A 9 -46.51 88.56 42.36
N LEU A 10 -46.90 87.48 43.05
CA LEU A 10 -46.26 86.17 43.01
C LEU A 10 -46.23 85.65 41.55
N ASN A 11 -45.06 85.23 41.07
CA ASN A 11 -44.95 84.45 39.83
C ASN A 11 -44.38 83.07 40.16
N ILE A 12 -45.23 82.20 40.72
CA ILE A 12 -44.95 80.77 40.82
C ILE A 12 -45.08 80.23 39.40
N LYS A 13 -43.95 79.93 38.75
CA LYS A 13 -43.94 79.21 37.47
C LYS A 13 -44.72 77.91 37.66
N GLY A 14 -45.91 77.84 37.05
CA GLY A 14 -46.68 76.61 36.96
C GLY A 14 -45.81 75.50 36.36
N LYS A 15 -45.71 74.39 37.08
CA LYS A 15 -45.05 73.17 36.61
C LYS A 15 -45.76 72.73 35.34
N GLN A 16 -45.16 72.97 34.17
CA GLN A 16 -45.69 72.47 32.91
C GLN A 16 -45.72 70.94 33.01
N SER A 17 -46.92 70.38 33.09
CA SER A 17 -47.16 68.96 32.89
C SER A 17 -46.66 68.58 31.50
N GLN A 18 -45.55 67.84 31.43
CA GLN A 18 -45.09 67.25 30.18
C GLN A 18 -46.12 66.23 29.71
N ASN A 19 -46.78 66.51 28.58
CA ASN A 19 -47.70 65.58 27.95
C ASN A 19 -46.91 64.39 27.37
N GLY A 20 -47.27 63.17 27.77
CA GLY A 20 -46.53 61.92 27.58
C GLY A 20 -46.42 61.36 26.15
N GLN A 21 -46.32 62.20 25.11
CA GLN A 21 -46.16 61.73 23.72
C GLN A 21 -44.75 61.20 23.43
N ALA A 22 -43.68 61.79 24.01
CA ALA A 22 -42.31 61.30 23.81
C ALA A 22 -42.09 59.88 24.38
N LEU A 23 -42.84 59.52 25.43
CA LEU A 23 -42.79 58.19 26.04
C LEU A 23 -43.29 57.10 25.08
N ILE A 24 -44.33 57.41 24.28
CA ILE A 24 -44.92 56.47 23.32
C ILE A 24 -43.93 56.16 22.21
N TYR A 25 -43.30 57.19 21.62
CA TYR A 25 -42.25 57.01 20.62
C TYR A 25 -41.00 56.33 21.18
N GLY A 26 -40.59 56.68 22.41
CA GLY A 26 -39.46 56.04 23.09
C GLY A 26 -39.71 54.55 23.35
N LEU A 27 -40.91 54.19 23.81
CA LEU A 27 -41.30 52.80 24.03
C LEU A 27 -41.37 52.02 22.72
N PHE A 28 -41.94 52.62 21.67
CA PHE A 28 -41.98 52.01 20.34
C PHE A 28 -40.57 51.77 19.76
N MET A 29 -39.67 52.74 19.90
CA MET A 29 -38.30 52.58 19.40
C MET A 29 -37.51 51.54 20.22
N LEU A 30 -37.77 51.47 21.53
CA LEU A 30 -37.16 50.48 22.41
C LEU A 30 -37.67 49.07 22.09
N THR A 31 -38.97 48.87 21.86
CA THR A 31 -39.51 47.57 21.46
C THR A 31 -39.02 47.16 20.08
N ALA A 32 -38.95 48.09 19.12
CA ALA A 32 -38.37 47.84 17.80
C ALA A 32 -36.87 47.46 17.91
N GLY A 33 -36.10 48.16 18.75
CA GLY A 33 -34.70 47.86 19.01
C GLY A 33 -34.48 46.48 19.64
N LEU A 34 -35.30 46.11 20.62
CA LEU A 34 -35.25 44.78 21.24
C LEU A 34 -35.62 43.66 20.24
N ALA A 35 -36.63 43.87 19.39
CA ALA A 35 -36.99 42.93 18.35
C ALA A 35 -35.86 42.76 17.32
N ALA A 36 -35.21 43.86 16.91
CA ALA A 36 -34.06 43.81 16.02
C ALA A 36 -32.86 43.07 16.64
N LEU A 37 -32.57 43.30 17.92
CA LEU A 37 -31.52 42.58 18.65
C LEU A 37 -31.82 41.08 18.78
N PHE A 38 -33.09 40.72 19.02
CA PHE A 38 -33.52 39.32 19.07
C PHE A 38 -33.35 38.61 17.73
N PHE A 39 -33.74 39.26 16.63
CA PHE A 39 -33.52 38.73 15.28
C PHE A 39 -32.03 38.59 14.97
N LEU A 40 -31.23 39.62 15.28
CA LEU A 40 -29.78 39.61 15.08
C LEU A 40 -29.11 38.51 15.91
N PHE A 41 -29.57 38.25 17.14
CA PHE A 41 -29.09 37.14 17.96
C PHE A 41 -29.32 35.79 17.26
N ASN A 42 -30.53 35.51 16.79
CA ASN A 42 -30.85 34.26 16.10
C ASN A 42 -30.06 34.09 14.81
N VAL A 43 -29.97 35.13 13.98
CA VAL A 43 -29.16 35.12 12.75
C VAL A 43 -27.68 34.87 13.07
N SER A 44 -27.16 35.48 14.14
CA SER A 44 -25.77 35.28 14.57
C SER A 44 -25.51 33.85 15.03
N GLN A 45 -26.41 33.28 15.85
CA GLN A 45 -26.27 31.89 16.31
C GLN A 45 -26.39 30.90 15.16
N LEU A 46 -27.34 31.11 14.25
CA LEU A 46 -27.52 30.28 13.07
C LEU A 46 -26.31 30.37 12.13
N THR A 47 -25.74 31.55 11.93
CA THR A 47 -24.54 31.73 11.11
C THR A 47 -23.34 31.01 11.73
N ARG A 48 -23.16 31.10 13.05
CA ARG A 48 -22.10 30.37 13.78
C ARG A 48 -22.30 28.86 13.67
N GLU A 49 -23.53 28.39 13.84
CA GLU A 49 -23.86 26.97 13.70
C GLU A 49 -23.57 26.48 12.29
N LYS A 50 -23.95 27.24 11.26
CA LYS A 50 -23.66 26.93 9.86
C LYS A 50 -22.15 26.80 9.61
N THR A 51 -21.34 27.77 10.03
CA THR A 51 -19.88 27.71 9.87
C THR A 51 -19.29 26.50 10.59
N LYS A 52 -19.74 26.23 11.82
CA LYS A 52 -19.26 25.08 12.60
C LYS A 52 -19.66 23.75 11.96
N LEU A 53 -20.89 23.64 11.47
CA LEU A 53 -21.38 22.43 10.82
C LEU A 53 -20.62 22.15 9.52
N VAL A 54 -20.35 23.18 8.70
CA VAL A 54 -19.53 23.05 7.48
C VAL A 54 -18.11 22.59 7.82
N ASN A 55 -17.43 23.26 8.76
CA ASN A 55 -16.08 22.86 9.18
C ASN A 55 -16.04 21.43 9.74
N THR A 56 -17.09 21.03 10.47
CA THR A 56 -17.23 19.66 10.97
C THR A 56 -17.41 18.66 9.83
N SER A 57 -18.29 18.95 8.87
CA SER A 57 -18.48 18.11 7.68
C SER A 57 -17.19 17.93 6.88
N ASP A 58 -16.43 19.01 6.71
CA ASP A 58 -15.13 18.98 6.04
C ASP A 58 -14.13 18.11 6.81
N ALA A 59 -14.04 18.27 8.13
CA ALA A 59 -13.18 17.43 8.96
C ALA A 59 -13.57 15.94 8.89
N VAL A 60 -14.87 15.63 8.88
CA VAL A 60 -15.41 14.26 8.76
C VAL A 60 -15.08 13.66 7.39
N ALA A 61 -15.37 14.37 6.30
CA ALA A 61 -15.08 13.91 4.94
C ALA A 61 -13.57 13.71 4.74
N TYR A 62 -12.76 14.70 5.11
CA TYR A 62 -11.30 14.61 5.00
C TYR A 62 -10.72 13.44 5.81
N SER A 63 -11.23 13.20 7.02
CA SER A 63 -10.79 12.06 7.85
C SER A 63 -11.12 10.71 7.23
N ALA A 64 -12.28 10.61 6.56
CA ALA A 64 -12.62 9.43 5.76
C ALA A 64 -11.66 9.23 4.58
N GLY A 65 -11.33 10.29 3.85
CA GLY A 65 -10.31 10.26 2.79
C GLY A 65 -8.92 9.87 3.31
N ILE A 66 -8.52 10.34 4.50
CA ILE A 66 -7.25 9.93 5.13
C ILE A 66 -7.25 8.41 5.37
N MET A 67 -8.36 7.85 5.85
CA MET A 67 -8.47 6.40 6.06
C MET A 67 -8.30 5.62 4.75
N HIS A 68 -8.88 6.10 3.65
CA HIS A 68 -8.67 5.52 2.31
C HIS A 68 -7.20 5.58 1.88
N ALA A 69 -6.58 6.76 1.96
CA ALA A 69 -5.17 6.95 1.61
C ALA A 69 -4.25 6.04 2.44
N ARG A 70 -4.49 5.94 3.75
CA ARG A 70 -3.72 5.08 4.66
C ARG A 70 -3.87 3.61 4.32
N ALA A 71 -5.06 3.14 3.95
CA ALA A 71 -5.27 1.76 3.51
C ALA A 71 -4.50 1.44 2.22
N MET A 72 -4.54 2.33 1.22
CA MET A 72 -3.83 2.14 -0.05
C MET A 72 -2.30 2.21 0.13
N ASN A 73 -1.81 3.13 0.98
CA ASN A 73 -0.39 3.21 1.32
C ASN A 73 0.07 1.99 2.15
N PHE A 74 -0.77 1.50 3.07
CA PHE A 74 -0.51 0.26 3.80
C PHE A 74 -0.39 -0.95 2.87
N ALA A 75 -1.31 -1.09 1.90
CA ALA A 75 -1.20 -2.09 0.84
C ALA A 75 0.11 -1.94 0.05
N SER A 76 0.54 -0.71 -0.23
CA SER A 76 1.81 -0.42 -0.92
C SER A 76 3.04 -0.90 -0.17
N TYR A 77 3.13 -0.62 1.14
CA TYR A 77 4.25 -1.08 1.95
C TYR A 77 4.27 -2.59 2.10
N THR A 78 3.10 -3.19 2.35
CA THR A 78 2.98 -4.65 2.52
C THR A 78 3.29 -5.39 1.21
N ASN A 79 2.87 -4.88 0.05
CA ASN A 79 3.22 -5.46 -1.24
C ASN A 79 4.73 -5.44 -1.52
N ARG A 80 5.42 -4.36 -1.17
CA ARG A 80 6.89 -4.29 -1.30
C ARG A 80 7.59 -5.27 -0.37
N ALA A 81 7.07 -5.46 0.85
CA ALA A 81 7.59 -6.46 1.78
C ALA A 81 7.39 -7.88 1.25
N LEU A 82 6.21 -8.19 0.69
CA LEU A 82 5.93 -9.47 0.03
C LEU A 82 6.92 -9.76 -1.13
N VAL A 83 7.23 -8.75 -1.95
CA VAL A 83 8.24 -8.90 -3.02
C VAL A 83 9.64 -9.14 -2.45
N ALA A 84 10.01 -8.47 -1.36
CA ALA A 84 11.31 -8.69 -0.71
C ALA A 84 11.44 -10.10 -0.12
N ASP A 85 10.37 -10.63 0.47
CA ASP A 85 10.31 -12.02 0.96
C ASP A 85 10.53 -13.02 -0.19
N GLU A 86 9.91 -12.80 -1.35
CA GLU A 86 10.14 -13.65 -2.55
C GLU A 86 11.58 -13.58 -3.06
N VAL A 87 12.18 -12.38 -3.07
CA VAL A 87 13.59 -12.20 -3.44
C VAL A 87 14.52 -12.97 -2.50
N ALA A 88 14.27 -12.90 -1.19
CA ALA A 88 15.05 -13.63 -0.19
C ALA A 88 14.93 -15.15 -0.39
N ILE A 89 13.72 -15.67 -0.65
CA ILE A 89 13.50 -17.10 -0.94
C ILE A 89 14.28 -17.52 -2.19
N ALA A 90 14.16 -16.78 -3.30
CA ALA A 90 14.85 -17.09 -4.55
C ALA A 90 16.38 -17.08 -4.38
N GLN A 91 16.93 -16.10 -3.65
CA GLN A 91 18.36 -16.02 -3.34
C GLN A 91 18.82 -17.20 -2.48
N MET A 92 18.05 -17.59 -1.47
CA MET A 92 18.41 -18.73 -0.61
C MET A 92 18.35 -20.07 -1.36
N VAL A 93 17.34 -20.27 -2.21
CA VAL A 93 17.25 -21.46 -3.07
C VAL A 93 18.44 -21.51 -4.04
N SER A 94 18.84 -20.37 -4.60
CA SER A 94 20.04 -20.24 -5.44
C SER A 94 21.32 -20.64 -4.70
N LEU A 95 21.53 -20.06 -3.51
CA LEU A 95 22.71 -20.33 -2.69
C LEU A 95 22.78 -21.78 -2.23
N ALA A 96 21.66 -22.38 -1.87
CA ALA A 96 21.61 -23.78 -1.44
C ALA A 96 21.91 -24.76 -2.57
N SER A 97 21.41 -24.53 -3.79
CA SER A 97 21.80 -25.31 -4.96
C SER A 97 23.30 -25.14 -5.23
N TRP A 98 23.79 -23.90 -5.19
CA TRP A 98 25.21 -23.61 -5.41
C TRP A 98 26.12 -24.27 -4.36
N GLY A 99 25.74 -24.28 -3.08
CA GLY A 99 26.47 -24.94 -2.00
C GLY A 99 26.62 -26.45 -2.20
N LYS A 100 25.54 -27.13 -2.59
CA LYS A 100 25.55 -28.57 -2.94
C LYS A 100 26.49 -28.83 -4.13
N TYR A 101 26.38 -27.99 -5.16
CA TYR A 101 27.25 -28.03 -6.33
C TYR A 101 28.73 -27.87 -5.95
N LEU A 102 29.08 -26.86 -5.14
CA LEU A 102 30.46 -26.62 -4.75
C LEU A 102 31.05 -27.80 -3.99
N LEU A 103 30.29 -28.39 -3.06
CA LEU A 103 30.74 -29.54 -2.27
C LEU A 103 31.08 -30.74 -3.16
N GLN A 104 30.18 -31.09 -4.09
CA GLN A 104 30.42 -32.20 -5.01
C GLN A 104 31.55 -31.88 -6.01
N HIS A 105 31.64 -30.64 -6.48
CA HIS A 105 32.71 -30.21 -7.37
C HIS A 105 34.08 -30.23 -6.69
N GLY A 106 34.18 -29.83 -5.43
CA GLY A 106 35.42 -29.93 -4.66
C GLY A 106 35.91 -31.37 -4.54
N GLN A 107 35.02 -32.34 -4.36
CA GLN A 107 35.38 -33.75 -4.38
C GLN A 107 35.92 -34.19 -5.75
N SER A 108 35.27 -33.79 -6.84
CA SER A 108 35.75 -34.10 -8.20
C SER A 108 37.07 -33.41 -8.53
N ALA A 109 37.32 -32.21 -7.98
CA ALA A 109 38.57 -31.48 -8.17
C ALA A 109 39.78 -32.25 -7.61
N ILE A 110 39.63 -32.94 -6.46
CA ILE A 110 40.66 -33.86 -5.95
C ILE A 110 40.95 -34.98 -6.97
N GLY A 111 39.91 -35.52 -7.61
CA GLY A 111 40.03 -36.53 -8.66
C GLY A 111 40.75 -36.03 -9.93
N LEU A 112 40.70 -34.73 -10.21
CA LEU A 112 41.44 -34.08 -11.31
C LEU A 112 42.90 -33.76 -10.94
N GLY A 113 43.33 -34.08 -9.73
CA GLY A 113 44.69 -33.81 -9.24
C GLY A 113 44.89 -32.44 -8.60
N CYS A 114 43.84 -31.64 -8.43
CA CYS A 114 43.86 -30.35 -7.73
C CYS A 114 43.80 -30.56 -6.20
N ASP A 115 44.74 -31.36 -5.65
CA ASP A 115 44.83 -31.65 -4.22
C ASP A 115 46.02 -30.90 -3.60
N PRO A 116 45.81 -29.98 -2.64
CA PRO A 116 46.90 -29.20 -2.03
C PRO A 116 47.92 -30.05 -1.28
N GLN A 117 47.61 -31.30 -0.92
CA GLN A 117 48.56 -32.20 -0.26
C GLN A 117 49.45 -32.95 -1.24
N ARG A 118 49.17 -32.87 -2.54
CA ARG A 118 50.01 -33.47 -3.57
C ARG A 118 51.18 -32.52 -3.85
N TYR A 119 52.40 -32.98 -3.56
CA TYR A 119 53.66 -32.21 -3.65
C TYR A 119 53.96 -31.62 -5.06
N TYR A 120 53.21 -32.01 -6.09
CA TYR A 120 53.39 -31.51 -7.46
C TYR A 120 52.05 -31.09 -8.10
N GLY A 121 51.58 -29.87 -7.80
CA GLY A 121 50.35 -29.28 -8.41
C GLY A 121 50.42 -29.09 -9.94
N ILE A 122 51.61 -29.15 -10.55
CA ILE A 122 51.82 -29.06 -12.01
C ILE A 122 51.18 -30.24 -12.78
N PHE A 123 50.85 -31.35 -12.09
CA PHE A 123 50.18 -32.51 -12.71
C PHE A 123 48.66 -32.50 -12.56
N ALA A 124 48.05 -31.43 -12.03
CA ALA A 124 46.60 -31.28 -12.10
C ALA A 124 46.18 -31.19 -13.57
N GLU A 125 45.19 -31.98 -13.96
CA GLU A 125 44.76 -32.11 -15.36
C GLU A 125 44.43 -30.75 -16.01
N PRO A 126 43.68 -29.83 -15.37
CA PRO A 126 43.43 -28.50 -15.93
C PRO A 126 44.69 -27.65 -16.13
N VAL A 127 45.70 -27.81 -15.27
CA VAL A 127 46.98 -27.08 -15.38
C VAL A 127 47.78 -27.61 -16.56
N ALA A 128 47.87 -28.94 -16.68
CA ALA A 128 48.56 -29.61 -17.78
C ALA A 128 47.92 -29.32 -19.15
N GLU A 129 46.61 -29.09 -19.19
CA GLU A 129 45.88 -28.71 -20.41
C GLU A 129 45.88 -27.19 -20.70
N GLY A 130 46.42 -26.39 -19.79
CA GLY A 130 46.48 -24.93 -19.93
C GLY A 130 45.10 -24.26 -19.88
N MET A 131 44.23 -24.71 -18.96
CA MET A 131 42.94 -24.08 -18.66
C MET A 131 43.11 -22.93 -17.65
N PHE A 132 43.27 -21.70 -18.14
CA PHE A 132 43.64 -20.55 -17.31
C PHE A 132 42.55 -20.04 -16.36
N VAL A 133 41.28 -20.25 -16.69
CA VAL A 133 40.14 -19.85 -15.84
C VAL A 133 39.77 -20.98 -14.88
N TYR A 134 39.76 -22.22 -15.35
CA TYR A 134 39.32 -23.36 -14.55
C TYR A 134 40.40 -23.89 -13.60
N ALA A 135 41.69 -23.86 -13.96
CA ALA A 135 42.75 -24.33 -13.07
C ALA A 135 42.74 -23.68 -11.67
N PRO A 136 42.71 -22.33 -11.52
CA PRO A 136 42.63 -21.73 -10.18
C PRO A 136 41.32 -22.05 -9.45
N VAL A 137 40.21 -22.22 -10.18
CA VAL A 137 38.93 -22.65 -9.60
C VAL A 137 39.06 -24.07 -9.05
N CYS A 138 39.62 -25.00 -9.83
CA CYS A 138 39.84 -26.38 -9.43
C CYS A 138 40.70 -26.49 -8.16
N GLU A 139 41.82 -25.77 -8.09
CA GLU A 139 42.68 -25.72 -6.91
C GLU A 139 41.96 -25.18 -5.67
N SER A 140 41.19 -24.08 -5.83
CA SER A 140 40.43 -23.49 -4.72
C SER A 140 39.36 -24.45 -4.18
N LEU A 141 38.71 -25.21 -5.06
CA LEU A 141 37.67 -26.17 -4.72
C LEU A 141 38.27 -27.41 -4.05
N GLY A 142 39.39 -27.92 -4.57
CA GLY A 142 40.11 -29.02 -3.95
C GLY A 142 40.63 -28.67 -2.56
N TYR A 143 41.21 -27.47 -2.39
CA TYR A 143 41.58 -26.94 -1.07
C TYR A 143 40.38 -26.86 -0.13
N GLY A 144 39.29 -26.24 -0.58
CA GLY A 144 38.08 -26.08 0.21
C GLY A 144 37.47 -27.41 0.64
N TYR A 145 37.52 -28.43 -0.21
CA TYR A 145 37.06 -29.78 0.12
C TYR A 145 38.01 -30.44 1.14
N ARG A 146 39.32 -30.41 0.89
CA ARG A 146 40.32 -31.09 1.72
C ARG A 146 40.35 -30.57 3.17
N TYR A 147 40.19 -29.26 3.35
CA TYR A 147 40.16 -28.63 4.67
C TYR A 147 38.75 -28.49 5.25
N ASN A 148 37.78 -29.23 4.69
CA ASN A 148 36.41 -29.28 5.19
C ASN A 148 35.69 -27.92 5.23
N VAL A 149 36.11 -26.96 4.41
CA VAL A 149 35.49 -25.63 4.30
C VAL A 149 34.18 -25.72 3.54
N LEU A 150 34.14 -26.50 2.44
CA LEU A 150 32.96 -26.62 1.60
C LEU A 150 31.80 -27.32 2.30
N GLU A 151 32.07 -28.36 3.11
CA GLU A 151 31.02 -29.05 3.87
C GLU A 151 30.42 -28.11 4.92
N ARG A 152 31.26 -27.45 5.74
CA ARG A 152 30.82 -26.46 6.74
C ARG A 152 30.01 -25.33 6.11
N THR A 153 30.47 -24.82 4.97
CA THR A 153 29.80 -23.74 4.24
C THR A 153 28.46 -24.23 3.69
N ASN A 154 28.39 -25.40 3.07
CA ASN A 154 27.14 -25.97 2.58
C ASN A 154 26.15 -26.20 3.74
N THR A 155 26.56 -26.83 4.84
CA THR A 155 25.70 -27.02 6.02
C THR A 155 25.18 -25.70 6.57
N ALA A 156 26.03 -24.67 6.66
CA ALA A 156 25.61 -23.34 7.09
C ALA A 156 24.59 -22.71 6.12
N ILE A 157 24.84 -22.78 4.80
CA ILE A 157 23.93 -22.27 3.77
C ILE A 157 22.57 -22.99 3.85
N GLN A 158 22.55 -24.32 3.95
CA GLN A 158 21.27 -25.06 4.03
C GLN A 158 20.48 -24.65 5.27
N LYS A 159 21.15 -24.56 6.44
CA LYS A 159 20.50 -24.20 7.71
C LYS A 159 19.97 -22.76 7.70
N ILE A 160 20.80 -21.80 7.28
CA ILE A 160 20.42 -20.39 7.22
C ILE A 160 19.35 -20.17 6.16
N GLY A 161 19.50 -20.77 4.99
CA GLY A 161 18.53 -20.68 3.91
C GLY A 161 17.15 -21.20 4.32
N GLN A 162 17.09 -22.37 4.96
CA GLN A 162 15.83 -22.91 5.49
C GLN A 162 15.20 -21.97 6.53
N ALA A 163 16.00 -21.42 7.45
CA ALA A 163 15.51 -20.49 8.46
C ALA A 163 14.96 -19.19 7.84
N VAL A 164 15.63 -18.65 6.82
CA VAL A 164 15.16 -17.46 6.09
C VAL A 164 13.88 -17.76 5.31
N VAL A 165 13.79 -18.89 4.61
CA VAL A 165 12.54 -19.27 3.94
C VAL A 165 11.38 -19.40 4.93
N ILE A 166 11.60 -20.03 6.09
CA ILE A 166 10.58 -20.12 7.15
C ILE A 166 10.17 -18.71 7.63
N ALA A 167 11.13 -17.83 7.88
CA ALA A 167 10.85 -16.46 8.33
C ALA A 167 10.07 -15.66 7.28
N SER A 168 10.46 -15.74 6.00
CA SER A 168 9.74 -15.13 4.87
C SER A 168 8.32 -15.66 4.74
N GLU A 169 8.09 -16.96 4.94
CA GLU A 169 6.75 -17.55 4.89
C GLU A 169 5.85 -17.09 6.05
N VAL A 170 6.41 -16.93 7.25
CA VAL A 170 5.71 -16.32 8.39
C VAL A 170 5.37 -14.86 8.09
N SER A 171 6.34 -14.08 7.59
CA SER A 171 6.14 -12.69 7.15
C SER A 171 5.00 -12.58 6.13
N LYS A 172 5.07 -13.34 5.03
CA LYS A 172 4.03 -13.40 4.00
C LYS A 172 2.65 -13.70 4.57
N THR A 173 2.56 -14.64 5.50
CA THR A 173 1.29 -15.02 6.13
C THR A 173 0.70 -13.85 6.93
N VAL A 174 1.51 -13.18 7.75
CA VAL A 174 1.09 -12.03 8.56
C VAL A 174 0.69 -10.86 7.65
N LEU A 175 1.49 -10.56 6.63
CA LEU A 175 1.21 -9.46 5.69
C LEU A 175 -0.10 -9.69 4.93
N LYS A 176 -0.32 -10.90 4.39
CA LYS A 176 -1.58 -11.28 3.72
C LYS A 176 -2.78 -11.15 4.64
N ALA A 177 -2.67 -11.66 5.87
CA ALA A 177 -3.73 -11.56 6.86
C ALA A 177 -4.03 -10.09 7.21
N SER A 178 -2.99 -9.26 7.38
CA SER A 178 -3.15 -7.84 7.69
C SER A 178 -3.85 -7.06 6.57
N GLN A 179 -3.55 -7.35 5.30
CA GLN A 179 -4.26 -6.77 4.16
C GLN A 179 -5.73 -7.19 4.15
N ALA A 180 -6.02 -8.47 4.38
CA ALA A 180 -7.39 -8.97 4.43
C ALA A 180 -8.20 -8.33 5.58
N VAL A 181 -7.61 -8.20 6.76
CA VAL A 181 -8.24 -7.53 7.91
C VAL A 181 -8.48 -6.05 7.62
N MET A 182 -7.51 -5.34 7.06
CA MET A 182 -7.66 -3.94 6.67
C MET A 182 -8.82 -3.76 5.67
N MET A 183 -8.86 -4.55 4.60
CA MET A 183 -9.92 -4.47 3.59
C MET A 183 -11.30 -4.84 4.16
N GLY A 184 -11.37 -5.82 5.07
CA GLY A 184 -12.62 -6.24 5.69
C GLY A 184 -13.15 -5.30 6.76
N SER A 185 -12.28 -4.51 7.39
CA SER A 185 -12.64 -3.66 8.55
C SER A 185 -12.73 -2.17 8.24
N ILE A 186 -12.12 -1.69 7.16
CA ILE A 186 -12.01 -0.24 6.88
C ILE A 186 -13.38 0.46 6.81
N GLY A 187 -14.41 -0.19 6.28
CA GLY A 187 -15.76 0.40 6.22
C GLY A 187 -16.33 0.71 7.60
N VAL A 188 -16.21 -0.24 8.54
CA VAL A 188 -16.69 -0.09 9.94
C VAL A 188 -15.81 0.90 10.70
N ALA A 189 -14.48 0.76 10.60
CA ALA A 189 -13.54 1.64 11.27
C ALA A 189 -13.69 3.10 10.82
N ARG A 190 -13.88 3.34 9.51
CA ARG A 190 -14.11 4.68 8.96
C ARG A 190 -15.39 5.30 9.51
N ARG A 191 -16.49 4.55 9.65
CA ARG A 191 -17.75 5.06 10.25
C ARG A 191 -17.55 5.52 11.69
N ALA A 192 -16.84 4.73 12.50
CA ALA A 192 -16.52 5.12 13.87
C ALA A 192 -15.68 6.40 13.91
N VAL A 193 -14.59 6.46 13.14
CA VAL A 193 -13.72 7.65 13.06
C VAL A 193 -14.48 8.90 12.61
N MET A 194 -15.38 8.77 11.63
CA MET A 194 -16.21 9.88 11.17
C MET A 194 -17.10 10.42 12.29
N GLN A 195 -17.77 9.54 13.04
CA GLN A 195 -18.61 9.94 14.15
C GLN A 195 -17.78 10.55 15.30
N ASP A 196 -16.64 9.96 15.65
CA ASP A 196 -15.72 10.49 16.67
C ASP A 196 -15.23 11.91 16.31
N VAL A 197 -14.89 12.14 15.04
CA VAL A 197 -14.48 13.47 14.56
C VAL A 197 -15.62 14.47 14.65
N ALA A 198 -16.85 14.07 14.31
CA ALA A 198 -18.02 14.95 14.45
C ALA A 198 -18.27 15.33 15.91
N GLU A 199 -18.28 14.34 16.80
CA GLU A 199 -18.48 14.53 18.24
C GLU A 199 -17.37 15.37 18.88
N ALA A 200 -16.12 15.17 18.47
CA ALA A 200 -15.00 15.99 18.95
C ALA A 200 -15.16 17.47 18.59
N ASN A 201 -15.64 17.78 17.37
CA ASN A 201 -15.93 19.17 16.97
C ASN A 201 -17.10 19.77 17.76
N TYR A 202 -18.05 18.94 18.20
CA TYR A 202 -19.23 19.32 18.97
C TYR A 202 -19.13 19.01 20.46
N ALA A 203 -17.91 18.81 21.00
CA ALA A 203 -17.70 18.53 22.41
C ALA A 203 -18.38 19.60 23.28
N ASN A 204 -19.22 19.17 24.22
CA ASN A 204 -20.04 20.03 25.10
C ASN A 204 -21.06 20.93 24.36
N ASP A 205 -21.34 20.67 23.09
CA ASP A 205 -22.22 21.45 22.22
C ASP A 205 -23.44 20.63 21.76
N GLY A 206 -23.83 19.59 22.50
CA GLY A 206 -24.99 18.75 22.17
C GLY A 206 -24.67 17.67 21.13
N ASN A 207 -25.71 16.97 20.64
CA ASN A 207 -25.54 15.81 19.77
C ASN A 207 -25.34 16.20 18.29
N ILE A 208 -24.54 15.41 17.58
CA ILE A 208 -24.35 15.50 16.13
C ILE A 208 -24.29 14.09 15.56
N LYS A 209 -24.85 13.89 14.37
CA LYS A 209 -24.90 12.58 13.74
C LYS A 209 -24.27 12.63 12.36
N VAL A 210 -23.37 11.71 12.07
CA VAL A 210 -22.92 11.45 10.69
C VAL A 210 -23.83 10.39 10.08
N ASP A 211 -24.23 10.59 8.83
CA ASP A 211 -24.99 9.58 8.11
C ASP A 211 -24.22 8.26 7.99
N GLU A 212 -24.90 7.15 8.22
CA GLU A 212 -24.27 5.82 8.15
C GLU A 212 -23.97 5.38 6.71
N ILE A 213 -24.79 5.88 5.78
CA ILE A 213 -24.69 5.61 4.35
C ILE A 213 -24.20 6.89 3.66
N PRO A 214 -22.96 6.89 3.13
CA PRO A 214 -22.46 8.02 2.36
C PRO A 214 -23.27 8.19 1.07
N LEU A 215 -23.38 9.43 0.61
CA LEU A 215 -24.07 9.73 -0.65
C LEU A 215 -23.28 9.26 -1.87
N ARG A 216 -21.95 9.16 -1.72
CA ARG A 216 -21.04 8.58 -2.71
C ARG A 216 -19.85 7.96 -2.00
N ASP A 217 -19.47 6.77 -2.44
CA ASP A 217 -18.33 6.05 -1.88
C ASP A 217 -17.66 5.18 -2.94
N THR A 218 -16.89 5.84 -3.80
CA THR A 218 -16.18 5.15 -4.88
C THR A 218 -15.00 4.31 -4.37
N PHE A 219 -14.66 4.37 -3.07
CA PHE A 219 -13.71 3.40 -2.51
C PHE A 219 -14.29 1.97 -2.56
N PHE A 220 -15.59 1.81 -2.30
CA PHE A 220 -16.29 0.52 -2.38
C PHE A 220 -17.12 0.33 -3.65
N ALA A 221 -17.38 1.40 -4.41
CA ALA A 221 -18.20 1.38 -5.63
C ALA A 221 -17.56 2.16 -6.79
N TYR A 222 -16.27 1.97 -7.02
CA TYR A 222 -15.56 2.41 -8.22
C TYR A 222 -16.09 1.66 -9.46
N ASN A 223 -16.86 2.33 -10.31
CA ASN A 223 -17.56 1.70 -11.46
C ASN A 223 -18.37 0.45 -11.09
N GLY A 224 -18.94 0.42 -9.88
CA GLY A 224 -19.77 -0.68 -9.38
C GLY A 224 -19.02 -1.78 -8.62
N SER A 225 -17.70 -1.68 -8.44
CA SER A 225 -16.90 -2.59 -7.61
C SER A 225 -15.92 -1.81 -6.72
N PRO A 226 -15.35 -2.39 -5.65
CA PRO A 226 -14.34 -1.70 -4.85
C PRO A 226 -13.13 -1.27 -5.69
N ILE A 227 -12.54 -0.11 -5.37
CA ILE A 227 -11.34 0.39 -6.06
C ILE A 227 -10.12 -0.52 -5.81
N MET A 228 -10.11 -1.21 -4.67
CA MET A 228 -9.09 -2.21 -4.30
C MET A 228 -9.66 -3.63 -4.49
N HIS A 229 -8.89 -4.48 -5.16
CA HIS A 229 -9.17 -5.91 -5.35
C HIS A 229 -8.10 -6.76 -4.67
N TYR A 230 -8.51 -7.90 -4.13
CA TYR A 230 -7.60 -8.85 -3.49
C TYR A 230 -7.35 -10.04 -4.41
N TYR A 231 -6.20 -10.03 -5.09
CA TYR A 231 -5.83 -10.99 -6.12
C TYR A 231 -5.42 -12.34 -5.52
N ARG A 232 -6.03 -13.43 -5.99
CA ARG A 232 -5.82 -14.81 -5.50
C ARG A 232 -5.65 -15.79 -6.66
N GLY A 233 -5.11 -16.98 -6.38
CA GLY A 233 -4.98 -18.05 -7.38
C GLY A 233 -4.22 -17.59 -8.63
N GLU A 234 -4.78 -17.84 -9.80
CA GLU A 234 -4.18 -17.48 -11.10
C GLU A 234 -4.19 -15.96 -11.38
N GLU A 235 -5.03 -15.18 -10.68
CA GLU A 235 -5.07 -13.72 -10.86
C GLU A 235 -3.77 -13.02 -10.42
N ARG A 236 -2.91 -13.73 -9.68
CA ARG A 236 -1.64 -13.20 -9.16
C ARG A 236 -0.57 -12.98 -10.24
N GLY A 237 -0.89 -13.16 -11.53
CA GLY A 237 0.06 -13.06 -12.65
C GLY A 237 0.93 -11.80 -12.63
N ARG A 238 0.35 -10.63 -12.35
CA ARG A 238 1.11 -9.36 -12.29
C ARG A 238 2.14 -9.34 -11.15
N MET A 239 1.80 -9.88 -9.97
CA MET A 239 2.75 -10.02 -8.87
C MET A 239 3.85 -11.03 -9.21
N ARG A 240 3.51 -12.19 -9.79
CA ARG A 240 4.48 -13.17 -10.25
C ARG A 240 5.48 -12.54 -11.21
N ASP A 241 4.99 -11.84 -12.23
CA ASP A 241 5.84 -11.22 -13.25
C ASP A 241 6.73 -10.12 -12.64
N LEU A 242 6.19 -9.32 -11.72
CA LEU A 242 6.98 -8.34 -10.97
C LEU A 242 8.10 -9.01 -10.17
N VAL A 243 7.77 -10.06 -9.42
CA VAL A 243 8.74 -10.80 -8.59
C VAL A 243 9.84 -11.40 -9.47
N VAL A 244 9.49 -12.10 -10.54
CA VAL A 244 10.47 -12.67 -11.48
C VAL A 244 11.37 -11.58 -12.06
N ASN A 245 10.80 -10.45 -12.48
CA ASN A 245 11.57 -9.33 -13.01
C ASN A 245 12.52 -8.71 -11.96
N VAL A 246 12.10 -8.57 -10.71
CA VAL A 246 12.94 -8.03 -9.63
C VAL A 246 14.04 -9.00 -9.26
N VAL A 247 13.72 -10.29 -9.09
CA VAL A 247 14.68 -11.35 -8.78
C VAL A 247 15.75 -11.46 -9.86
N ASN A 248 15.37 -11.38 -11.13
CA ASN A 248 16.31 -11.48 -12.26
C ASN A 248 17.24 -10.26 -12.41
N LYS A 249 17.05 -9.19 -11.64
CA LYS A 249 18.05 -8.11 -11.55
C LYS A 249 19.32 -8.56 -10.83
N ASP A 250 19.22 -9.55 -9.95
CA ASP A 250 20.37 -10.23 -9.39
C ASP A 250 20.89 -11.26 -10.40
N ARG A 251 22.02 -10.94 -11.03
CA ARG A 251 22.66 -11.81 -12.03
C ARG A 251 22.97 -13.18 -11.46
N PHE A 252 23.34 -13.28 -10.18
CA PHE A 252 23.67 -14.57 -9.57
C PHE A 252 22.44 -15.47 -9.47
N VAL A 253 21.27 -14.92 -9.20
CA VAL A 253 20.03 -15.71 -9.16
C VAL A 253 19.62 -16.13 -10.56
N ALA A 254 19.64 -15.19 -11.52
CA ALA A 254 19.21 -15.42 -12.89
C ALA A 254 20.07 -16.47 -13.63
N ALA A 255 21.40 -16.32 -13.60
CA ALA A 255 22.30 -17.19 -14.35
C ALA A 255 23.70 -17.27 -13.72
N ARG A 256 24.22 -18.49 -13.59
CA ARG A 256 25.54 -18.76 -13.01
C ARG A 256 26.43 -19.54 -13.96
N ASN A 257 26.53 -19.03 -15.20
CA ASN A 257 27.21 -19.72 -16.28
C ASN A 257 28.66 -19.24 -16.42
N TRP A 258 29.59 -20.18 -16.59
CA TRP A 258 30.97 -19.89 -16.99
C TRP A 258 31.57 -21.14 -17.66
N GLY A 259 32.63 -20.95 -18.42
CA GLY A 259 33.36 -22.06 -19.02
C GLY A 259 34.82 -21.70 -19.26
N ASP A 260 35.60 -22.72 -19.56
CA ASP A 260 37.00 -22.58 -19.96
C ASP A 260 37.33 -23.62 -21.02
N THR A 261 38.25 -23.30 -21.92
CA THR A 261 38.72 -24.22 -22.97
C THR A 261 40.21 -24.41 -22.83
N ALA A 262 40.67 -25.66 -22.84
CA ALA A 262 42.09 -26.00 -22.82
C ALA A 262 42.84 -25.29 -23.95
N THR A 263 43.98 -24.70 -23.66
CA THR A 263 44.83 -24.11 -24.70
C THR A 263 45.68 -25.15 -25.41
N ILE A 264 45.99 -26.26 -24.72
CA ILE A 264 46.69 -27.40 -25.30
C ILE A 264 45.65 -28.34 -25.95
N PRO A 265 45.79 -28.69 -27.23
CA PRO A 265 44.86 -29.59 -27.90
C PRO A 265 45.03 -31.04 -27.42
N GLU A 266 43.94 -31.80 -27.46
CA GLU A 266 43.91 -33.21 -27.09
C GLU A 266 44.85 -34.03 -27.99
N PRO A 267 45.96 -34.58 -27.46
CA PRO A 267 47.01 -35.20 -28.27
C PRO A 267 46.50 -36.36 -29.12
N SER A 268 45.56 -37.16 -28.58
CA SER A 268 45.02 -38.32 -29.29
C SER A 268 44.25 -37.93 -30.56
N CYS A 269 43.67 -36.74 -30.62
CA CYS A 269 42.87 -36.29 -31.75
C CYS A 269 43.65 -35.56 -32.85
N LEU A 270 44.94 -35.25 -32.66
CA LEU A 270 45.74 -34.46 -33.61
C LEU A 270 45.78 -35.06 -35.02
N VAL A 271 45.65 -36.38 -35.14
CA VAL A 271 45.62 -37.10 -36.44
C VAL A 271 44.34 -36.84 -37.26
N VAL A 272 43.28 -36.33 -36.65
CA VAL A 272 41.99 -36.02 -37.30
C VAL A 272 41.60 -34.55 -37.23
N GLY A 273 42.29 -33.74 -36.44
CA GLY A 273 42.08 -32.30 -36.34
C GLY A 273 42.54 -31.72 -34.99
N VAL A 274 42.42 -30.40 -34.84
CA VAL A 274 42.74 -29.71 -33.59
C VAL A 274 41.47 -29.64 -32.74
N TYR A 275 41.46 -30.37 -31.62
CA TYR A 275 40.33 -30.43 -30.70
C TYR A 275 40.79 -30.12 -29.29
N HIS A 276 39.99 -29.36 -28.56
CA HIS A 276 40.29 -28.94 -27.20
C HIS A 276 39.27 -29.52 -26.22
N ASN A 277 39.76 -29.91 -25.05
CA ASN A 277 38.94 -30.20 -23.88
C ASN A 277 38.37 -28.88 -23.35
N TYR A 278 37.21 -28.92 -22.71
CA TYR A 278 36.58 -27.72 -22.19
C TYR A 278 35.70 -28.02 -20.98
N VAL A 279 35.56 -27.05 -20.11
CA VAL A 279 34.65 -27.10 -18.96
C VAL A 279 33.51 -26.14 -19.22
N ASN A 280 32.30 -26.60 -18.94
CA ASN A 280 31.13 -25.74 -18.93
C ASN A 280 30.39 -25.91 -17.61
N ARG A 281 30.06 -24.78 -17.00
CA ARG A 281 29.13 -24.70 -15.89
C ARG A 281 27.88 -23.97 -16.34
N THR A 282 26.75 -24.59 -16.05
CA THR A 282 25.42 -24.00 -16.22
C THR A 282 24.70 -23.99 -14.89
N GLY A 283 23.97 -22.91 -14.62
CA GLY A 283 23.10 -22.86 -13.46
C GLY A 283 22.20 -21.65 -13.47
N GLY A 284 21.11 -21.74 -12.73
CA GLY A 284 20.13 -20.67 -12.66
C GLY A 284 19.01 -21.03 -11.71
N THR A 285 18.19 -20.04 -11.42
CA THR A 285 17.05 -20.18 -10.51
C THR A 285 15.83 -19.55 -11.15
N GLN A 286 14.74 -20.30 -11.16
CA GLN A 286 13.51 -19.91 -11.83
C GLN A 286 12.30 -20.22 -10.97
N LEU A 287 11.25 -19.44 -11.18
CA LEU A 287 9.94 -19.68 -10.61
C LEU A 287 9.12 -20.52 -11.60
N MET A 288 8.62 -21.66 -11.15
CA MET A 288 7.74 -22.55 -11.89
C MET A 288 6.29 -22.25 -11.52
N GLY A 289 5.53 -21.68 -12.47
CA GLY A 289 4.15 -21.28 -12.23
C GLY A 289 4.05 -20.21 -11.14
N PHE A 290 3.34 -20.52 -10.06
CA PHE A 290 3.25 -19.68 -8.87
C PHE A 290 3.85 -20.31 -7.61
N ASP A 291 4.19 -21.60 -7.66
CA ASP A 291 4.21 -22.44 -6.45
C ASP A 291 5.55 -23.12 -6.19
N GLU A 292 6.53 -22.98 -7.07
CA GLU A 292 7.85 -23.58 -6.87
C GLU A 292 8.99 -22.65 -7.33
N TRP A 293 9.88 -22.32 -6.41
CA TRP A 293 11.21 -21.84 -6.76
C TRP A 293 12.16 -23.02 -6.92
N GLN A 294 12.85 -23.09 -8.06
CA GLN A 294 13.77 -24.17 -8.35
C GLN A 294 15.12 -23.61 -8.81
N ALA A 295 16.20 -24.08 -8.18
CA ALA A 295 17.57 -23.84 -8.60
C ALA A 295 18.23 -25.15 -9.02
N GLN A 296 19.00 -25.09 -10.09
CA GLN A 296 19.86 -26.18 -10.55
C GLN A 296 21.23 -25.62 -10.92
N ASP A 297 22.28 -26.30 -10.52
CA ASP A 297 23.68 -25.98 -10.83
C ASP A 297 24.39 -27.26 -11.28
N GLN A 298 25.14 -27.18 -12.38
CA GLN A 298 25.94 -28.29 -12.88
C GLN A 298 27.24 -27.76 -13.49
N ALA A 299 28.36 -28.44 -13.24
CA ALA A 299 29.56 -28.31 -14.07
C ALA A 299 29.93 -29.66 -14.67
N THR A 300 30.35 -29.61 -15.92
CA THR A 300 30.75 -30.79 -16.69
C THR A 300 32.08 -30.52 -17.37
N TYR A 301 33.00 -31.46 -17.23
CA TYR A 301 34.27 -31.49 -17.92
C TYR A 301 34.12 -32.32 -19.19
N TYR A 302 34.34 -31.71 -20.34
CA TYR A 302 34.23 -32.37 -21.64
C TYR A 302 35.62 -32.72 -22.16
N ARG A 303 35.91 -34.02 -22.19
CA ARG A 303 37.13 -34.59 -22.76
C ARG A 303 36.91 -35.02 -24.20
N ARG A 304 37.90 -34.78 -25.03
CA ARG A 304 38.02 -35.26 -26.39
C ARG A 304 38.82 -36.56 -26.36
N TRP A 305 38.51 -37.49 -27.26
CA TRP A 305 39.30 -38.70 -27.42
C TRP A 305 39.13 -39.30 -28.82
N LEU A 306 40.20 -39.91 -29.31
CA LEU A 306 40.20 -40.56 -30.62
C LEU A 306 39.44 -41.89 -30.57
N ARG A 307 38.34 -41.97 -31.33
CA ARG A 307 37.65 -43.23 -31.56
C ARG A 307 38.08 -43.84 -32.89
N VAL A 308 38.77 -44.98 -32.81
CA VAL A 308 39.10 -45.82 -33.95
C VAL A 308 38.15 -47.03 -33.96
N ARG A 309 37.47 -47.27 -35.08
CA ARG A 309 36.70 -48.49 -35.32
C ARG A 309 37.28 -49.22 -36.52
N ARG A 310 37.18 -50.55 -36.52
CA ARG A 310 37.63 -51.38 -37.62
C ARG A 310 36.85 -50.99 -38.89
N PHE A 311 37.57 -50.67 -39.97
CA PHE A 311 37.04 -50.28 -41.28
C PHE A 311 36.30 -48.93 -41.37
N SER A 312 36.47 -48.00 -40.43
CA SER A 312 35.94 -46.63 -40.57
C SER A 312 37.02 -45.57 -40.35
N LEU A 313 36.80 -44.38 -40.90
CA LEU A 313 37.66 -43.24 -40.62
C LEU A 313 37.67 -42.92 -39.11
N PRO A 314 38.84 -42.60 -38.53
CA PRO A 314 38.94 -42.18 -37.15
C PRO A 314 38.13 -40.90 -36.92
N SER A 315 37.51 -40.78 -35.74
CA SER A 315 36.74 -39.58 -35.38
C SER A 315 37.06 -39.17 -33.95
N CYS A 316 37.23 -37.86 -33.72
CA CYS A 316 37.37 -37.32 -32.37
C CYS A 316 35.97 -37.23 -31.73
N ARG A 317 35.79 -37.87 -30.59
CA ARG A 317 34.51 -37.90 -29.84
C ARG A 317 34.64 -37.09 -28.56
N THR A 318 33.51 -36.63 -28.05
CA THR A 318 33.43 -35.92 -26.77
C THR A 318 32.79 -36.84 -25.72
N SER A 319 33.35 -36.85 -24.52
CA SER A 319 32.77 -37.47 -23.33
C SER A 319 32.66 -36.41 -22.23
N GLY A 320 31.53 -36.34 -21.54
CA GLY A 320 31.31 -35.42 -20.43
C GLY A 320 31.41 -36.14 -19.09
N GLN A 321 32.27 -35.67 -18.19
CA GLN A 321 32.28 -36.05 -16.78
C GLN A 321 31.62 -34.93 -15.97
N THR A 322 30.55 -35.27 -15.25
CA THR A 322 29.96 -34.34 -14.27
C THR A 322 30.95 -34.11 -13.14
N LEU A 323 31.30 -32.85 -12.92
CA LEU A 323 32.19 -32.42 -11.85
C LEU A 323 31.41 -32.17 -10.56
N GLY A 324 30.24 -31.57 -10.66
CA GLY A 324 29.37 -31.35 -9.52
C GLY A 324 27.97 -30.98 -9.95
N THR A 325 27.00 -31.35 -9.13
CA THR A 325 25.59 -31.00 -9.28
C THR A 325 25.04 -30.42 -8.00
N GLY A 326 24.13 -29.48 -8.13
CA GLY A 326 23.39 -28.88 -7.05
C GLY A 326 21.94 -28.72 -7.50
N SER A 327 21.02 -29.04 -6.62
CA SER A 327 19.61 -28.77 -6.83
C SER A 327 18.97 -28.38 -5.51
N GLN A 328 18.19 -27.31 -5.53
CA GLN A 328 17.32 -26.96 -4.41
C GLN A 328 15.98 -26.48 -4.89
N ARG A 329 14.94 -26.80 -4.12
CA ARG A 329 13.58 -26.38 -4.37
C ARG A 329 12.96 -25.80 -3.11
N ALA A 330 12.08 -24.82 -3.30
CA ALA A 330 11.11 -24.41 -2.31
C ALA A 330 9.72 -24.53 -2.95
N THR A 331 8.85 -25.37 -2.40
CA THR A 331 7.56 -25.73 -3.01
C THR A 331 6.44 -25.88 -1.96
N THR A 332 5.19 -25.91 -2.42
CA THR A 332 3.96 -26.07 -1.61
C THR A 332 3.78 -27.47 -1.01
N GLY A 333 4.66 -28.41 -1.35
CA GLY A 333 4.73 -29.74 -0.73
C GLY A 333 3.74 -30.77 -1.27
N SER A 334 3.01 -30.47 -2.35
CA SER A 334 2.01 -31.37 -2.95
C SER A 334 2.45 -32.09 -4.23
N THR A 335 3.69 -31.90 -4.69
CA THR A 335 4.20 -32.61 -5.87
C THR A 335 4.67 -34.01 -5.49
N THR A 336 4.28 -35.00 -6.29
CA THR A 336 4.66 -36.43 -6.19
C THR A 336 6.16 -36.71 -6.28
N SER A 337 6.99 -35.68 -6.50
CA SER A 337 8.45 -35.73 -6.62
C SER A 337 9.19 -34.98 -5.50
N SER A 338 8.51 -34.56 -4.42
CA SER A 338 9.15 -33.82 -3.34
C SER A 338 10.19 -34.67 -2.61
N SER A 339 11.43 -34.18 -2.56
CA SER A 339 12.51 -34.80 -1.81
C SER A 339 12.43 -34.37 -0.33
N SER A 340 13.05 -35.12 0.59
CA SER A 340 13.11 -34.73 2.02
C SER A 340 13.81 -33.39 2.27
N ASP A 341 14.55 -32.89 1.29
CA ASP A 341 15.40 -31.70 1.40
C ASP A 341 14.71 -30.42 0.87
N ASP A 342 13.48 -30.54 0.38
CA ASP A 342 12.71 -29.43 -0.19
C ASP A 342 12.23 -28.49 0.92
N TRP A 343 12.36 -27.18 0.68
CA TRP A 343 11.86 -26.19 1.64
C TRP A 343 10.39 -25.89 1.42
N LYS A 344 9.67 -25.64 2.52
CA LYS A 344 8.26 -25.29 2.46
C LYS A 344 8.10 -23.85 1.95
N TYR A 345 7.28 -23.69 0.92
CA TYR A 345 6.97 -22.41 0.28
C TYR A 345 5.50 -22.38 -0.12
N SER A 346 4.76 -21.33 0.23
CA SER A 346 3.31 -21.24 -0.02
C SER A 346 2.94 -20.72 -1.41
N GLY A 347 3.91 -20.52 -2.30
CA GLY A 347 3.69 -19.86 -3.59
C GLY A 347 3.67 -18.34 -3.48
N ILE A 348 3.62 -17.67 -4.64
CA ILE A 348 3.56 -16.20 -4.76
C ILE A 348 2.39 -15.70 -3.90
N PRO A 349 2.55 -14.71 -3.02
CA PRO A 349 1.49 -14.36 -2.09
C PRO A 349 0.27 -13.78 -2.82
N SER A 350 -0.93 -14.08 -2.31
CA SER A 350 -2.11 -13.25 -2.61
C SER A 350 -1.87 -11.83 -2.09
N TYR A 351 -2.42 -10.83 -2.77
CA TYR A 351 -2.09 -9.44 -2.45
C TYR A 351 -3.23 -8.50 -2.82
N ALA A 352 -3.30 -7.36 -2.14
CA ALA A 352 -4.20 -6.27 -2.48
C ALA A 352 -3.58 -5.39 -3.57
N GLU A 353 -4.35 -5.03 -4.59
CA GLU A 353 -3.97 -4.07 -5.64
C GLU A 353 -5.23 -3.35 -6.12
N LEU A 354 -5.08 -2.28 -6.90
CA LEU A 354 -6.18 -1.66 -7.62
C LEU A 354 -6.97 -2.70 -8.44
N SER A 355 -8.29 -2.50 -8.53
CA SER A 355 -9.15 -3.27 -9.40
C SER A 355 -8.75 -3.10 -10.87
N GLN A 356 -9.14 -4.03 -11.73
CA GLN A 356 -8.80 -3.97 -13.16
C GLN A 356 -9.31 -2.69 -13.82
N ASP A 357 -10.44 -2.15 -13.37
CA ASP A 357 -10.97 -0.88 -13.89
C ASP A 357 -10.14 0.30 -13.39
N ALA A 358 -9.75 0.31 -12.12
CA ALA A 358 -8.89 1.36 -11.56
C ALA A 358 -7.47 1.33 -12.15
N LEU A 359 -6.95 0.16 -12.56
CA LEU A 359 -5.67 0.05 -13.25
C LEU A 359 -5.68 0.56 -14.69
N LYS A 360 -6.85 0.62 -15.34
CA LYS A 360 -7.02 1.16 -16.70
C LYS A 360 -7.21 2.68 -16.69
N ASP A 361 -7.67 3.23 -15.58
CA ASP A 361 -7.77 4.67 -15.39
C ASP A 361 -6.36 5.27 -15.20
N PRO A 362 -5.94 6.27 -16.00
CA PRO A 362 -4.67 6.97 -15.79
C PRO A 362 -4.63 7.83 -14.52
N ASP A 363 -5.78 8.13 -13.90
CA ASP A 363 -5.89 8.95 -12.69
C ASP A 363 -7.05 8.48 -11.77
N PRO A 364 -6.99 7.24 -11.24
CA PRO A 364 -8.06 6.71 -10.41
C PRO A 364 -8.20 7.50 -9.10
N ARG A 365 -9.41 7.99 -8.84
CA ARG A 365 -9.76 8.75 -7.64
C ARG A 365 -10.86 8.08 -6.85
N ALA A 366 -10.65 7.93 -5.54
CA ALA A 366 -11.70 7.51 -4.62
C ALA A 366 -12.36 8.76 -3.98
N GLN A 367 -13.48 9.17 -4.57
CA GLN A 367 -14.41 10.17 -4.06
C GLN A 367 -15.30 9.60 -2.95
N PHE A 368 -15.50 10.42 -1.91
CA PHE A 368 -16.35 10.15 -0.76
C PHE A 368 -17.16 11.39 -0.42
N VAL A 369 -18.48 11.24 -0.28
CA VAL A 369 -19.40 12.35 0.02
C VAL A 369 -20.31 11.96 1.17
N ILE A 370 -20.44 12.85 2.15
CA ILE A 370 -21.14 12.56 3.42
C ILE A 370 -22.03 13.72 3.85
N ARG A 371 -23.11 13.37 4.56
CA ARG A 371 -23.97 14.33 5.29
C ARG A 371 -23.66 14.25 6.78
N VAL A 372 -23.59 15.41 7.42
CA VAL A 372 -23.55 15.54 8.86
C VAL A 372 -24.80 16.29 9.29
N LEU A 373 -25.56 15.68 10.18
CA LEU A 373 -26.87 16.12 10.63
C LEU A 373 -26.80 16.77 12.00
N ARG A 374 -27.42 17.94 12.11
CA ARG A 374 -27.55 18.69 13.34
C ARG A 374 -29.02 19.05 13.58
N GLU A 375 -29.62 18.47 14.61
CA GLU A 375 -31.01 18.77 14.96
C GLU A 375 -31.20 20.25 15.31
N SER A 376 -32.27 20.88 14.82
CA SER A 376 -32.58 22.28 15.11
C SER A 376 -32.78 22.52 16.61
N ALA A 377 -33.34 21.55 17.33
CA ALA A 377 -33.48 21.62 18.79
C ALA A 377 -32.13 21.72 19.54
N GLN A 378 -31.02 21.29 18.91
CA GLN A 378 -29.68 21.34 19.51
C GLN A 378 -28.96 22.68 19.24
N THR A 379 -29.49 23.55 18.38
CA THR A 379 -28.85 24.82 18.05
C THR A 379 -29.07 25.87 19.14
N ARG A 380 -28.14 26.80 19.30
CA ARG A 380 -28.21 27.89 20.31
C ARG A 380 -29.14 29.04 19.90
N THR A 381 -30.12 28.75 19.05
CA THR A 381 -31.18 29.66 18.62
C THR A 381 -32.33 29.64 19.62
N SER A 382 -33.24 30.61 19.52
CA SER A 382 -34.36 30.76 20.46
C SER A 382 -35.43 29.68 20.39
N ASP A 383 -35.48 28.97 19.26
CA ASP A 383 -36.30 27.77 19.00
C ASP A 383 -35.56 26.45 19.33
N GLY A 384 -34.30 26.54 19.76
CA GLY A 384 -33.49 25.41 20.19
C GLY A 384 -33.16 25.46 21.69
N ARG A 385 -31.88 25.30 22.02
CA ARG A 385 -31.38 25.18 23.41
C ARG A 385 -30.82 26.49 24.01
N SER A 386 -31.06 27.64 23.38
CA SER A 386 -30.65 28.94 23.94
C SER A 386 -31.35 29.23 25.26
N ALA A 387 -30.72 29.97 26.17
CA ALA A 387 -31.40 30.53 27.34
C ALA A 387 -32.43 31.61 26.96
N ILE A 388 -32.29 32.21 25.77
CA ILE A 388 -33.21 33.21 25.23
C ILE A 388 -34.26 32.48 24.40
N HIS A 389 -35.45 32.25 24.96
CA HIS A 389 -36.54 31.52 24.30
C HIS A 389 -37.60 32.44 23.68
N THR A 390 -38.30 31.96 22.66
CA THR A 390 -39.56 32.57 22.21
C THR A 390 -40.67 32.30 23.24
N THR A 391 -41.66 33.18 23.33
CA THR A 391 -42.90 32.92 24.10
C THR A 391 -44.07 32.94 23.11
N PRO A 392 -45.22 32.30 23.40
CA PRO A 392 -46.39 32.33 22.52
C PRO A 392 -46.91 33.74 22.17
N ARG A 393 -46.46 34.78 22.89
CA ARG A 393 -46.81 36.20 22.66
C ARG A 393 -45.82 36.95 21.76
N LEU A 394 -44.59 36.45 21.61
CA LEU A 394 -43.65 36.90 20.58
C LEU A 394 -43.83 35.96 19.40
N ASN A 395 -44.45 36.45 18.32
CA ASN A 395 -44.78 35.70 17.11
C ASN A 395 -43.79 34.57 16.75
N ASP A 396 -44.39 33.48 16.28
CA ASP A 396 -43.85 32.16 15.96
C ASP A 396 -42.68 32.22 14.96
N TYR A 397 -41.47 32.58 15.43
CA TYR A 397 -40.26 32.34 14.65
C TYR A 397 -40.06 30.83 14.57
N GLN A 398 -40.69 30.21 13.57
CA GLN A 398 -40.38 28.85 13.16
C GLN A 398 -39.21 28.96 12.18
N SER A 399 -38.07 28.38 12.56
CA SER A 399 -37.01 28.18 11.59
C SER A 399 -37.57 27.23 10.51
N GLY A 400 -37.54 27.66 9.24
CA GLY A 400 -38.00 26.87 8.08
C GLY A 400 -37.03 25.72 7.78
N VAL A 401 -36.66 24.96 8.80
CA VAL A 401 -35.68 23.87 8.73
C VAL A 401 -36.39 22.64 8.19
N PRO A 402 -35.95 22.11 7.04
CA PRO A 402 -36.51 20.89 6.48
C PRO A 402 -36.44 19.72 7.46
N THR A 403 -37.47 18.88 7.43
CA THR A 403 -37.43 17.58 8.09
C THR A 403 -36.63 16.61 7.24
N ASP A 404 -35.57 16.01 7.80
CA ASP A 404 -34.84 14.95 7.09
C ASP A 404 -35.70 13.68 7.04
N LEU A 405 -35.83 13.09 5.85
CA LEU A 405 -36.74 11.97 5.62
C LEU A 405 -36.37 10.72 6.42
N ALA A 406 -35.07 10.51 6.69
CA ALA A 406 -34.59 9.32 7.37
C ALA A 406 -34.76 9.42 8.89
N SER A 407 -34.48 10.59 9.47
CA SER A 407 -34.59 10.82 10.92
C SER A 407 -35.97 11.27 11.37
N GLY A 408 -36.79 11.83 10.48
CA GLY A 408 -38.08 12.43 10.81
C GLY A 408 -37.97 13.69 11.66
N LYS A 409 -36.77 14.30 11.75
CA LYS A 409 -36.49 15.48 12.57
C LYS A 409 -36.10 16.68 11.70
N SER A 410 -36.39 17.88 12.18
CA SER A 410 -35.86 19.12 11.61
C SER A 410 -34.36 19.21 11.85
N VAL A 411 -33.57 19.18 10.78
CA VAL A 411 -32.10 19.15 10.87
C VAL A 411 -31.45 20.15 9.91
N TYR A 412 -30.38 20.78 10.38
CA TYR A 412 -29.38 21.39 9.52
C TYR A 412 -28.44 20.31 9.00
N VAL A 413 -28.10 20.38 7.72
CA VAL A 413 -27.22 19.41 7.07
C VAL A 413 -25.97 20.11 6.58
N GLY A 414 -24.82 19.64 7.06
CA GLY A 414 -23.53 19.92 6.47
C GLY A 414 -23.20 18.86 5.43
N LEU A 415 -22.83 19.29 4.24
CA LEU A 415 -22.53 18.43 3.10
C LEU A 415 -21.07 18.69 2.70
N SER A 416 -20.25 17.65 2.70
CA SER A 416 -18.84 17.75 2.32
C SER A 416 -18.36 16.53 1.54
N ALA A 417 -17.31 16.73 0.76
CA ALA A 417 -16.72 15.74 -0.11
C ALA A 417 -15.20 15.75 0.02
N SER A 418 -14.62 14.57 -0.03
CA SER A 418 -13.17 14.37 -0.12
C SER A 418 -12.85 13.45 -1.28
N GLU A 419 -11.67 13.62 -1.85
CA GLU A 419 -11.12 12.65 -2.79
C GLU A 419 -9.75 12.15 -2.35
N THR A 420 -9.53 10.86 -2.60
CA THR A 420 -8.23 10.20 -2.44
C THR A 420 -7.65 9.96 -3.83
N PHE A 421 -6.42 10.41 -4.04
CA PHE A 421 -5.76 10.44 -5.34
C PHE A 421 -4.31 9.98 -5.21
N PHE A 422 -3.71 9.58 -6.33
CA PHE A 422 -2.33 9.13 -6.39
C PHE A 422 -1.44 10.23 -6.99
N GLU A 423 -0.48 10.73 -6.21
CA GLU A 423 0.49 11.69 -6.70
C GLU A 423 1.84 11.55 -6.02
N ARG A 424 2.88 11.34 -6.83
CA ARG A 424 4.25 11.26 -6.34
C ARG A 424 4.68 12.63 -5.79
N PRO A 425 5.25 12.70 -4.56
CA PRO A 425 5.66 13.97 -3.96
C PRO A 425 6.75 14.73 -4.75
N VAL A 426 7.56 14.00 -5.51
CA VAL A 426 8.62 14.56 -6.36
C VAL A 426 8.39 14.05 -7.78
N GLY A 427 8.47 14.91 -8.78
CA GLY A 427 8.37 14.50 -10.19
C GLY A 427 9.43 13.45 -10.57
N ARG A 428 9.12 12.56 -11.51
CA ARG A 428 10.10 11.60 -12.01
C ARG A 428 11.19 12.34 -12.81
N ALA A 429 12.43 11.83 -12.77
CA ALA A 429 13.56 12.44 -13.46
C ALA A 429 13.42 12.43 -14.99
N ASP A 430 12.63 11.48 -15.53
CA ASP A 430 12.37 11.32 -16.96
C ASP A 430 11.13 12.10 -17.45
N GLY A 431 10.51 12.92 -16.59
CA GLY A 431 9.36 13.76 -16.94
C GLY A 431 8.03 13.01 -17.11
N ASN A 432 8.02 11.67 -17.00
CA ASN A 432 6.81 10.86 -17.10
C ASN A 432 5.96 10.93 -15.81
N LYS A 433 4.64 10.76 -15.93
CA LYS A 433 3.75 10.59 -14.77
C LYS A 433 3.83 9.14 -14.27
N GLU A 434 3.96 8.98 -12.96
CA GLU A 434 3.85 7.65 -12.34
C GLU A 434 2.38 7.22 -12.32
N LEU A 435 2.08 6.03 -12.82
CA LEU A 435 0.72 5.48 -12.79
C LEU A 435 0.38 5.00 -11.38
N ALA A 436 -0.90 5.14 -11.03
CA ALA A 436 -1.41 4.70 -9.75
C ALA A 436 -1.23 3.18 -9.57
N SER A 437 -0.76 2.80 -8.40
CA SER A 437 -0.64 1.40 -7.99
C SER A 437 -0.62 1.30 -6.48
N LEU A 438 -0.83 0.10 -5.97
CA LEU A 438 -0.57 -0.26 -4.59
C LEU A 438 0.83 -0.87 -4.43
N PHE A 439 1.83 -0.37 -5.16
CA PHE A 439 3.25 -0.66 -4.90
C PHE A 439 4.04 0.58 -4.52
N ASN A 440 3.46 1.76 -4.71
CA ASN A 440 4.05 3.05 -4.37
C ASN A 440 3.14 3.79 -3.36
N PRO A 441 3.64 4.17 -2.17
CA PRO A 441 2.83 4.73 -1.10
C PRO A 441 2.62 6.25 -1.30
N TYR A 442 2.02 6.63 -2.43
CA TYR A 442 1.81 8.03 -2.83
C TYR A 442 0.33 8.43 -2.86
N TRP A 443 -0.52 7.68 -2.15
CA TRP A 443 -1.92 8.02 -2.01
C TRP A 443 -2.09 9.13 -0.98
N GLN A 444 -2.81 10.17 -1.39
CA GLN A 444 -3.05 11.39 -0.62
C GLN A 444 -4.53 11.73 -0.70
N THR A 445 -4.97 12.69 0.11
CA THR A 445 -6.36 13.12 0.12
C THR A 445 -6.47 14.64 0.25
N HIS A 446 -7.52 15.20 -0.34
CA HIS A 446 -7.93 16.58 -0.13
C HIS A 446 -9.45 16.69 -0.16
N LEU A 447 -9.95 17.83 0.30
CA LEU A 447 -11.36 18.20 0.14
C LEU A 447 -11.62 18.56 -1.32
N MET A 448 -12.81 18.20 -1.81
CA MET A 448 -13.26 18.55 -3.14
C MET A 448 -14.63 19.23 -3.06
N GLU A 449 -15.02 19.93 -4.13
CA GLU A 449 -16.39 20.43 -4.21
C GLU A 449 -17.37 19.26 -4.33
N VAL A 450 -18.49 19.33 -3.62
CA VAL A 450 -19.55 18.32 -3.70
C VAL A 450 -20.16 18.33 -5.11
N PRO A 451 -20.12 17.21 -5.86
CA PRO A 451 -20.66 17.13 -7.21
C PRO A 451 -22.14 17.53 -7.28
N ALA A 452 -22.54 18.20 -8.37
CA ALA A 452 -23.88 18.78 -8.51
C ALA A 452 -24.99 17.72 -8.46
N ASP A 453 -24.76 16.55 -9.03
CA ASP A 453 -25.70 15.42 -9.02
C ASP A 453 -25.89 14.86 -7.60
N VAL A 454 -24.81 14.78 -6.81
CA VAL A 454 -24.88 14.34 -5.41
C VAL A 454 -25.54 15.39 -4.53
N ARG A 455 -25.31 16.68 -4.83
CA ARG A 455 -25.97 17.80 -4.14
C ARG A 455 -27.49 17.76 -4.31
N ALA A 456 -27.96 17.47 -5.52
CA ALA A 456 -29.39 17.29 -5.80
C ALA A 456 -29.97 16.09 -5.04
N ALA A 457 -29.25 14.96 -4.98
CA ALA A 457 -29.65 13.80 -4.18
C ALA A 457 -29.72 14.12 -2.67
N ALA A 458 -28.76 14.89 -2.14
CA ALA A 458 -28.76 15.34 -0.75
C ALA A 458 -29.98 16.21 -0.41
N GLN A 459 -30.37 17.09 -1.35
CA GLN A 459 -31.56 17.94 -1.22
C GLN A 459 -32.85 17.12 -1.26
N ALA A 460 -32.95 16.08 -2.10
CA ALA A 460 -34.11 15.21 -2.16
C ALA A 460 -34.34 14.40 -0.87
N LEU A 461 -33.29 14.19 -0.08
CA LEU A 461 -33.37 13.56 1.25
C LEU A 461 -33.78 14.54 2.37
N GLN A 462 -33.89 15.83 2.05
CA GLN A 462 -34.50 16.84 2.91
C GLN A 462 -35.94 17.05 2.43
N GLY A 463 -36.92 16.93 3.33
CA GLY A 463 -38.34 17.12 3.01
C GLY A 463 -38.62 18.54 2.50
N ALA A 464 -39.81 18.76 1.92
CA ALA A 464 -40.24 20.10 1.58
C ALA A 464 -40.40 20.95 2.85
N VAL A 465 -39.91 22.20 2.81
CA VAL A 465 -40.30 23.20 3.81
C VAL A 465 -41.77 23.52 3.55
N SER A 466 -42.67 23.03 4.41
CA SER A 466 -44.06 23.51 4.37
C SER A 466 -44.04 24.98 4.79
N PRO A 467 -44.60 25.89 3.99
CA PRO A 467 -44.73 27.30 4.35
C PRO A 467 -45.59 27.51 5.60
#